data_AF-A0A136LDJ4-F1
#
_entry.id   AF-A0A136LDJ4-F1
#
_cell.length_a   1.000
_cell.length_b   1.000
_cell.length_c   1.000
_cell.angle_alpha   90.00
_cell.angle_beta   90.00
_cell.angle_gamma   90.00
#
_symmetry.space_group_name_H-M   'P 1'
#
loop_
_entity.id
_entity.type
_entity.pdbx_description
1 polymer ?
#
loop_
_entity_poly.entity_id
_entity_poly.type
_entity_poly.pdbx_seq_one_letter_code
_entity_poly.pdbx_strand_id
1 'polypeptide(L)'
;MLRKVMLLLVVLAVVAMGAVSVVSAQEGEPLRIGLLVDQSGPLTIYGYELEHGFKLGLLYATGVDPAEYASVDEALAAVQIAGRPVEVIVRDNASNADTAATQRAN
;
A
#
# COMPACT_ATOMS: atom_id res chain seq x y z
N MET A 1 44.50 12.87 25.36
CA MET A 1 43.12 13.41 25.54
C MET A 1 42.50 13.82 24.20
N LEU A 2 43.24 14.50 23.32
CA LEU A 2 42.78 14.92 21.99
C LEU A 2 42.20 13.80 21.11
N ARG A 3 42.82 12.60 21.10
CA ARG A 3 42.35 11.42 20.35
C ARG A 3 40.97 10.92 20.79
N LYS A 4 40.66 10.98 22.09
CA LYS A 4 39.36 10.57 22.64
C LYS A 4 38.26 11.60 22.31
N VAL A 5 38.60 12.90 22.37
CA VAL A 5 37.71 14.00 21.98
C VAL A 5 37.38 13.92 20.49
N MET A 6 38.36 13.63 19.65
CA MET A 6 38.17 13.49 18.20
C MET A 6 37.27 12.29 17.85
N LEU A 7 37.43 11.17 18.57
CA LEU A 7 36.60 9.98 18.38
C LEU A 7 35.14 10.24 18.81
N LEU A 8 34.95 11.00 19.88
CA LEU A 8 33.63 11.39 20.39
C LEU A 8 32.92 12.37 19.44
N LEU A 9 33.65 13.30 18.81
CA LEU A 9 33.13 14.19 17.78
C LEU A 9 32.74 13.45 16.50
N VAL A 10 33.51 12.44 16.08
CA VAL A 10 33.17 11.60 14.92
C VAL A 10 31.91 10.78 15.21
N VAL A 11 31.78 10.19 16.41
CA VAL A 11 30.55 9.48 16.80
C VAL A 11 29.34 10.41 16.82
N LEU A 12 29.49 11.62 17.36
CA LEU A 12 28.41 12.61 17.40
C LEU A 12 28.00 13.05 15.97
N ALA A 13 28.97 13.24 15.07
CA ALA A 13 28.71 13.58 13.67
C ALA A 13 28.00 12.45 12.91
N VAL A 14 28.38 11.19 13.17
CA VAL A 14 27.71 10.02 12.55
C VAL A 14 26.28 9.87 13.07
N VAL A 15 26.02 10.10 14.36
CA VAL A 15 24.66 10.12 14.93
C VAL A 15 23.83 11.26 14.36
N ALA A 16 24.42 12.45 14.21
CA ALA A 16 23.74 13.61 13.62
C ALA A 16 23.41 13.41 12.12
N MET A 17 24.29 12.75 11.36
CA MET A 17 24.04 12.43 9.95
C MET A 17 23.05 11.27 9.77
N GLY A 18 23.00 10.32 10.71
CA GLY A 18 22.03 9.22 10.70
C GLY A 18 20.59 9.65 10.97
N ALA A 19 20.36 10.83 11.56
CA ALA A 19 19.04 11.35 11.91
C ALA A 19 18.30 12.04 10.74
N VAL A 20 18.97 12.32 9.61
CA VAL A 20 18.43 13.16 8.51
C VAL A 20 17.88 12.33 7.35
N SER A 21 18.03 11.00 7.37
CA SER A 21 17.51 10.12 6.32
C SER A 21 16.12 9.55 6.62
N VAL A 22 15.26 10.32 7.29
CA VAL A 22 13.82 10.07 7.24
C VAL A 22 13.36 10.44 5.83
N VAL A 23 13.34 9.47 4.94
CA VAL A 23 12.58 9.56 3.70
C VAL A 23 11.14 9.82 4.15
N SER A 24 10.68 11.07 4.07
CA SER A 24 9.25 11.32 4.21
C SER A 24 8.62 10.66 2.99
N ALA A 25 7.91 9.55 3.20
CA ALA A 25 6.92 9.10 2.24
C ALA A 25 6.04 10.33 1.90
N GLN A 26 5.59 10.49 0.66
CA GLN A 26 4.69 11.59 0.28
C GLN A 26 3.49 11.60 1.22
N GLU A 27 3.55 12.41 2.28
CA GLU A 27 2.60 12.35 3.38
C GLU A 27 1.22 12.74 2.85
N GLY A 28 0.22 11.90 3.13
CA GLY A 28 -1.18 12.15 2.79
C GLY A 28 -1.58 11.84 1.34
N GLU A 29 -0.67 11.70 0.37
CA GLU A 29 -1.06 11.32 -1.00
C GLU A 29 -1.40 9.81 -1.07
N PRO A 30 -2.59 9.44 -1.59
CA PRO A 30 -2.98 8.04 -1.65
C PRO A 30 -2.02 7.15 -2.43
N LEU A 31 -1.78 5.95 -1.91
CA LEU A 31 -1.19 4.84 -2.64
C LEU A 31 -2.28 4.20 -3.50
N ARG A 32 -2.23 4.45 -4.81
CA ARG A 32 -3.22 3.96 -5.77
C ARG A 32 -2.79 2.59 -6.28
N ILE A 33 -3.61 1.58 -6.01
CA ILE A 33 -3.37 0.19 -6.42
C ILE A 33 -4.42 -0.18 -7.47
N GLY A 34 -3.98 -0.41 -8.70
CA GLY A 34 -4.84 -0.92 -9.77
C GLY A 34 -5.02 -2.44 -9.65
N LEU A 35 -6.27 -2.90 -9.59
CA LEU A 35 -6.62 -4.32 -9.59
C LEU A 35 -7.44 -4.64 -10.85
N LEU A 36 -6.82 -5.34 -11.80
CA LEU A 36 -7.46 -5.82 -13.02
C LEU A 36 -7.95 -7.25 -12.81
N VAL A 37 -9.26 -7.44 -12.77
CA VAL A 37 -9.93 -8.73 -12.56
C VAL A 37 -11.19 -8.83 -13.40
N ASP A 38 -11.73 -10.03 -13.54
CA ASP A 38 -12.99 -10.27 -14.26
C ASP A 38 -14.18 -9.75 -13.44
N GLN A 39 -14.71 -8.56 -13.76
CA GLN A 39 -15.99 -8.09 -13.21
C GLN A 39 -17.16 -8.38 -14.16
N SER A 40 -16.87 -8.85 -15.38
CA SER A 40 -17.83 -9.44 -16.31
C SER A 40 -17.19 -10.59 -17.10
N GLY A 41 -17.94 -11.22 -18.00
CA GLY A 41 -17.43 -12.30 -18.85
C GLY A 41 -17.48 -13.71 -18.24
N PRO A 42 -16.80 -14.69 -18.87
CA PRO A 42 -16.93 -16.09 -18.51
C PRO A 42 -16.31 -16.47 -17.16
N LEU A 43 -15.36 -15.66 -16.65
CA LEU A 43 -14.62 -15.95 -15.43
C LEU A 43 -14.97 -15.00 -14.26
N THR A 44 -16.09 -14.29 -14.33
CA THR A 44 -16.48 -13.28 -13.32
C THR A 44 -16.48 -13.79 -11.88
N ILE A 45 -16.85 -15.05 -11.66
CA ILE A 45 -16.83 -15.62 -10.31
C ILE A 45 -15.43 -15.59 -9.69
N TYR A 46 -14.40 -15.88 -10.49
CA TYR A 46 -13.01 -15.81 -10.05
C TYR A 46 -12.55 -14.37 -9.83
N GLY A 47 -13.05 -13.42 -10.62
CA GLY A 47 -12.71 -12.01 -10.41
C GLY A 47 -13.25 -11.47 -9.08
N TYR A 48 -14.47 -11.85 -8.66
CA TYR A 48 -14.97 -11.51 -7.34
C TYR A 48 -14.18 -12.18 -6.22
N GLU A 49 -13.80 -13.45 -6.37
CA GLU A 49 -12.96 -14.15 -5.40
C GLU A 49 -11.59 -13.47 -5.24
N LEU A 50 -10.96 -13.08 -6.36
CA LEU A 50 -9.69 -12.36 -6.38
C LEU A 50 -9.81 -10.97 -5.77
N GLU A 51 -10.87 -10.22 -6.08
CA GLU A 51 -11.13 -8.90 -5.49
C GLU A 51 -11.30 -8.97 -3.98
N HIS A 52 -12.16 -9.88 -3.50
CA HIS A 52 -12.39 -10.05 -2.06
C HIS A 52 -11.14 -10.57 -1.34
N GLY A 53 -10.44 -11.55 -1.93
CA GLY A 53 -9.20 -12.09 -1.37
C GLY A 53 -8.10 -11.03 -1.27
N PHE A 54 -7.95 -10.19 -2.30
CA PHE A 54 -7.02 -9.07 -2.28
C PHE A 54 -7.35 -8.07 -1.16
N LYS A 55 -8.61 -7.66 -1.05
CA LYS A 55 -9.09 -6.74 0.00
C LYS A 55 -8.83 -7.29 1.41
N LEU A 56 -9.17 -8.56 1.66
CA LEU A 56 -8.91 -9.21 2.95
C LEU A 56 -7.41 -9.36 3.23
N GLY A 57 -6.62 -9.69 2.22
CA GLY A 57 -5.17 -9.76 2.32
C GLY A 57 -4.54 -8.41 2.66
N LEU A 58 -5.09 -7.32 2.12
CA LEU A 58 -4.64 -5.96 2.42
C LEU A 58 -4.93 -5.58 3.88
N LEU A 59 -6.13 -5.88 4.39
CA LEU A 59 -6.47 -5.71 5.80
C LEU A 59 -5.52 -6.49 6.71
N TYR A 60 -5.33 -7.78 6.40
CA TYR A 60 -4.40 -8.65 7.15
C TYR A 60 -2.97 -8.10 7.16
N ALA A 61 -2.44 -7.71 6.01
CA ALA A 61 -1.06 -7.23 5.87
C ALA A 61 -0.82 -5.89 6.58
N THR A 62 -1.88 -5.09 6.77
CA THR A 62 -1.80 -3.78 7.46
C THR A 62 -2.25 -3.83 8.91
N GLY A 63 -2.66 -5.02 9.40
CA GLY A 63 -3.09 -5.22 10.78
C GLY A 63 -4.44 -4.58 11.11
N VAL A 64 -5.24 -4.25 10.10
CA VAL A 64 -6.60 -3.73 10.30
C VAL A 64 -7.54 -4.92 10.52
N ASP A 65 -8.12 -5.03 11.71
CA ASP A 65 -9.13 -6.05 12.01
C ASP A 65 -10.51 -5.59 11.50
N PRO A 66 -11.11 -6.27 10.51
CA PRO A 66 -12.44 -5.91 10.00
C PRO A 66 -13.55 -6.02 11.05
N ALA A 67 -13.36 -6.77 12.14
CA ALA A 67 -14.36 -6.91 13.20
C ALA A 67 -14.54 -5.62 14.04
N GLU A 68 -13.60 -4.67 13.95
CA GLU A 68 -13.67 -3.37 14.63
C GLU A 68 -14.52 -2.32 13.89
N TYR A 69 -14.98 -2.64 12.68
CA TYR A 69 -15.69 -1.72 11.78
C TYR A 69 -17.09 -2.25 11.42
N ALA A 70 -17.99 -1.38 10.96
CA ALA A 70 -19.35 -1.79 10.60
C ALA A 70 -19.40 -2.57 9.26
N SER A 71 -18.35 -2.46 8.45
CA SER A 71 -18.24 -3.16 7.17
C SER A 71 -16.79 -3.33 6.73
N VAL A 72 -16.55 -4.24 5.78
CA VAL A 72 -15.24 -4.42 5.13
C VAL A 72 -14.78 -3.16 4.41
N ASP A 73 -15.70 -2.42 3.77
CA ASP A 73 -15.36 -1.18 3.07
C ASP A 73 -14.89 -0.07 4.03
N GLU A 74 -15.50 0.00 5.22
CA GLU A 74 -15.07 0.93 6.27
C GLU A 74 -13.70 0.54 6.83
N ALA A 75 -13.45 -0.75 7.07
CA ALA A 75 -12.13 -1.25 7.46
C ALA A 75 -11.07 -0.92 6.40
N LEU A 76 -11.39 -1.09 5.11
CA LEU A 76 -10.48 -0.75 4.00
C LEU A 76 -10.14 0.74 3.96
N ALA A 77 -11.07 1.62 4.33
CA ALA A 77 -10.81 3.06 4.40
C ALA A 77 -9.79 3.44 5.50
N ALA A 78 -9.59 2.59 6.51
CA ALA A 78 -8.59 2.79 7.56
C ALA A 78 -7.18 2.30 7.16
N VAL A 79 -7.05 1.58 6.04
CA VAL A 79 -5.77 1.02 5.59
C VAL A 79 -4.78 2.13 5.26
N GLN A 80 -3.59 2.04 5.86
CA GLN A 80 -2.45 2.86 5.53
C GLN A 80 -1.19 2.02 5.34
N ILE A 81 -0.36 2.40 4.38
CA ILE A 81 0.97 1.82 4.17
C ILE A 81 1.98 2.96 4.24
N ALA A 82 2.93 2.86 5.18
CA ALA A 82 3.92 3.90 5.44
C ALA A 82 3.30 5.31 5.63
N GLY A 83 2.17 5.39 6.36
CA GLY A 83 1.45 6.64 6.64
C GLY A 83 0.65 7.22 5.48
N ARG A 84 0.53 6.49 4.37
CA ARG A 84 -0.25 6.90 3.19
C ARG A 84 -1.56 6.12 3.12
N PRO A 85 -2.71 6.77 2.89
CA PRO A 85 -3.97 6.07 2.67
C PRO A 85 -3.90 5.22 1.40
N VAL A 86 -4.60 4.10 1.35
CA VAL A 86 -4.63 3.22 0.17
C VAL A 86 -5.93 3.40 -0.61
N GLU A 87 -5.83 3.58 -1.93
CA GLU A 87 -6.97 3.60 -2.85
C GLU A 87 -6.87 2.39 -3.79
N VAL A 88 -7.82 1.47 -3.71
CA VAL A 88 -7.88 0.32 -4.61
C VAL A 88 -8.81 0.63 -5.77
N ILE A 89 -8.27 0.63 -6.99
CA ILE A 89 -9.01 0.92 -8.22
C ILE A 89 -9.24 -0.40 -8.96
N VAL A 90 -10.45 -0.92 -8.86
CA VAL A 90 -10.82 -2.17 -9.54
C VAL A 90 -11.29 -1.87 -10.96
N ARG A 91 -10.81 -2.66 -11.93
CA ARG A 91 -11.14 -2.53 -13.34
C ARG A 91 -11.45 -3.89 -13.95
N ASP A 92 -12.49 -3.92 -14.77
CA ASP A 92 -12.95 -5.11 -15.48
C ASP A 92 -12.07 -5.40 -16.70
N ASN A 93 -11.51 -6.61 -16.78
CA ASN A 93 -10.81 -7.08 -17.97
C ASN A 93 -11.66 -8.01 -18.87
N ALA A 94 -12.86 -8.41 -18.44
CA ALA A 94 -13.83 -9.23 -19.18
C ALA A 94 -13.24 -10.52 -19.81
N SER A 95 -12.21 -11.10 -19.20
CA SER A 95 -11.43 -12.25 -19.68
C SER A 95 -10.81 -12.01 -21.06
N ASN A 96 -10.54 -10.75 -21.39
CA ASN A 96 -10.07 -10.31 -22.70
C ASN A 96 -8.80 -9.47 -22.59
N ALA A 97 -7.75 -9.87 -23.32
CA ALA A 97 -6.45 -9.21 -23.28
C ALA A 97 -6.46 -7.78 -23.86
N ASP A 98 -7.24 -7.54 -24.92
CA ASP A 98 -7.37 -6.22 -25.53
C ASP A 98 -8.12 -5.27 -24.59
N THR A 99 -9.21 -5.73 -23.96
CA THR A 99 -9.91 -4.98 -22.92
C THR A 99 -8.97 -4.66 -21.76
N ALA A 100 -8.24 -5.66 -21.24
CA ALA A 100 -7.26 -5.45 -20.16
C ALA A 100 -6.24 -4.35 -20.50
N ALA A 101 -5.70 -4.34 -21.72
CA ALA A 101 -4.72 -3.35 -22.17
C ALA A 101 -5.28 -1.92 -22.18
N THR A 102 -6.58 -1.74 -22.42
CA THR A 102 -7.24 -0.43 -22.38
C THR A 102 -7.55 0.07 -20.97
N GLN A 103 -7.58 -0.83 -19.98
CA GLN A 103 -8.05 -0.56 -18.61
C GLN A 103 -6.94 -0.23 -17.60
N ARG A 104 -5.71 -0.04 -18.07
CA ARG A 104 -4.55 0.33 -17.25
C ARG A 104 -4.85 1.55 -16.34
N ALA A 105 -4.53 1.44 -15.07
CA ALA A 105 -4.63 2.56 -14.12
C ALA A 105 -3.54 3.61 -14.45
N ASN A 106 -3.94 4.87 -14.59
CA ASN A 106 -3.04 6.03 -14.71
C ASN A 106 -2.70 6.60 -13.34
#